data_AF-A0A7C2DDJ2-F1
#
_entry.id   AF-A0A7C2DDJ2-F1
#
_cell.length_a   1.000
_cell.length_b   1.000
_cell.length_c   1.000
_cell.angle_alpha   90.00
_cell.angle_beta   90.00
_cell.angle_gamma   90.00
#
_symmetry.space_group_name_H-M   'P 1'
#
loop_
_entity.id
_entity.type
_entity.pdbx_description
1 polymer ?
#
loop_
_entity_poly.entity_id
_entity_poly.type
_entity_poly.pdbx_seq_one_letter_code
_entity_poly.pdbx_strand_id
1 'polypeptide(L)'
;MEQIEQLIKRRGIRPSDCSYHTFRTIETKDGKKGKVRVLVIKGETNAHVEYLCPQCKHQSYLVLPWKRPFSFRCEKCGFRVNVPRLRDEIKRKKRS
;
A
#
# COMPACT_ATOMS: atom_id res chain seq x y z
N MET A 1 -3.72 -10.22 6.84
CA MET A 1 -2.64 -9.37 6.30
C MET A 1 -1.35 -9.84 6.92
N GLU A 2 -0.78 -10.87 6.33
CA GLU A 2 0.30 -11.66 6.92
C GLU A 2 1.41 -11.93 5.91
N GLN A 3 1.17 -11.73 4.61
CA GLN A 3 2.13 -12.07 3.55
C GLN A 3 3.40 -11.22 3.65
N ILE A 4 3.25 -9.92 3.87
CA ILE A 4 4.39 -9.01 4.07
C ILE A 4 5.11 -9.32 5.39
N GLU A 5 4.37 -9.67 6.44
CA GLU A 5 4.96 -10.01 7.73
C GLU A 5 5.76 -11.32 7.68
N GLN A 6 5.22 -12.33 7.00
CA GLN A 6 5.92 -13.58 6.71
C GLN A 6 7.14 -13.35 5.82
N LEU A 7 7.06 -12.45 4.83
CA LEU A 7 8.20 -12.07 3.99
C LEU A 7 9.32 -11.44 4.85
N ILE A 8 8.98 -10.50 5.73
CA ILE A 8 9.92 -9.85 6.65
C ILE A 8 10.59 -10.88 7.56
N LYS A 9 9.80 -11.79 8.17
CA LYS A 9 10.33 -12.86 9.03
C LYS A 9 11.22 -13.83 8.25
N ARG A 10 10.78 -14.27 7.08
CA ARG A 10 11.49 -15.26 6.23
C ARG A 10 12.82 -14.72 5.70
N ARG A 11 12.84 -13.46 5.25
CA ARG A 11 14.05 -12.82 4.71
C ARG A 11 14.88 -12.08 5.77
N GLY A 12 14.40 -12.00 7.01
CA GLY A 12 15.07 -11.25 8.09
C GLY A 12 15.21 -9.76 7.77
N ILE A 13 14.23 -9.17 7.08
CA ILE A 13 14.32 -7.78 6.57
C ILE A 13 14.36 -6.82 7.75
N ARG A 14 15.43 -6.03 7.86
CA ARG A 14 15.53 -4.98 8.88
C ARG A 14 14.93 -3.67 8.35
N PRO A 15 14.56 -2.73 9.23
CA PRO A 15 14.10 -1.41 8.79
C PRO A 15 15.10 -0.70 7.85
N SER A 16 16.40 -0.93 8.02
CA SER A 16 17.47 -0.37 7.18
C SER A 16 17.48 -0.93 5.74
N ASP A 17 16.93 -2.12 5.54
CA ASP A 17 16.83 -2.78 4.24
C ASP A 17 15.55 -2.36 3.48
N CYS A 18 14.71 -1.52 4.08
CA CYS A 18 13.48 -1.03 3.47
C CYS A 18 13.71 0.33 2.81
N SER A 19 13.48 0.43 1.50
CA SER A 19 13.45 1.73 0.80
C SER A 19 12.16 2.48 1.10
N TYR A 20 11.06 1.75 1.24
CA TYR A 20 9.76 2.34 1.57
C TYR A 20 8.91 1.31 2.32
N HIS A 21 8.34 1.71 3.44
CA HIS A 21 7.36 0.92 4.16
C HIS A 21 6.23 1.84 4.61
N THR A 22 4.99 1.48 4.28
CA THR A 22 3.81 2.19 4.77
C THR A 22 2.73 1.19 5.12
N PHE A 23 2.02 1.47 6.20
CA PHE A 23 0.81 0.77 6.57
C PHE A 23 -0.23 1.80 6.96
N ARG A 24 -1.36 1.81 6.24
CA ARG A 24 -2.41 2.79 6.48
C ARG A 24 -3.78 2.26 6.14
N THR A 25 -4.77 2.82 6.82
CA THR A 25 -6.18 2.63 6.50
C THR A 25 -6.57 3.62 5.41
N ILE A 26 -7.27 3.14 4.38
CA ILE A 26 -7.83 3.97 3.31
C ILE A 26 -9.32 4.09 3.58
N GLU A 27 -9.83 5.31 3.66
CA GLU A 27 -11.26 5.55 3.77
C GLU A 27 -11.77 6.13 2.44
N THR A 28 -12.91 5.61 1.99
CA THR A 28 -13.61 6.11 0.81
C THR A 28 -14.64 7.15 1.21
N LYS A 29 -15.08 7.99 0.25
CA LYS A 29 -16.11 9.02 0.50
C LYS A 29 -17.40 8.43 1.06
N ASP A 30 -17.72 7.20 0.69
CA ASP A 30 -18.85 6.41 1.19
C ASP A 30 -18.68 5.87 2.64
N GLY A 31 -17.62 6.28 3.35
CA GLY A 31 -17.33 5.81 4.71
C GLY A 31 -16.80 4.38 4.81
N LYS A 32 -16.53 3.72 3.67
CA LYS A 32 -15.97 2.35 3.69
C LYS A 32 -14.47 2.40 3.96
N LYS A 33 -14.02 1.52 4.87
CA LYS A 33 -12.64 1.42 5.33
C LYS A 33 -11.95 0.22 4.67
N GLY A 34 -10.78 0.47 4.10
CA GLY A 34 -9.84 -0.51 3.59
C GLY A 34 -8.50 -0.35 4.28
N LYS A 35 -7.57 -1.27 4.04
CA LYS A 35 -6.21 -1.21 4.60
C LYS A 35 -5.22 -1.44 3.48
N VAL A 36 -4.07 -0.79 3.52
CA VAL A 36 -2.98 -1.03 2.57
C VAL A 36 -1.67 -1.05 3.31
N ARG A 37 -0.86 -2.05 2.98
CA ARG A 37 0.51 -2.21 3.41
C ARG A 37 1.37 -2.30 2.17
N VAL A 38 2.38 -1.44 2.09
CA VAL A 38 3.35 -1.47 0.99
C VAL A 38 4.73 -1.60 1.59
N LEU A 39 5.51 -2.55 1.08
CA LEU A 39 6.89 -2.77 1.42
C LEU A 39 7.73 -2.76 0.13
N VAL A 40 8.78 -1.96 0.12
CA VAL A 40 9.76 -1.89 -0.96
C VAL A 40 11.12 -2.14 -0.34
N ILE A 41 11.76 -3.22 -0.76
CA ILE A 41 13.08 -3.62 -0.30
C ILE A 41 14.12 -2.78 -1.06
N LYS A 42 15.15 -2.33 -0.35
CA LYS A 42 16.24 -1.54 -0.93
C LYS A 42 17.00 -2.39 -1.93
N GLY A 43 17.19 -1.87 -3.14
CA GLY A 43 17.79 -2.60 -4.25
C GLY A 43 16.78 -3.38 -5.11
N GLU A 44 15.55 -3.58 -4.64
CA GLU A 44 14.48 -4.10 -5.48
C GLU A 44 13.73 -2.97 -6.19
N THR A 45 13.32 -3.23 -7.42
CA THR A 45 12.46 -2.34 -8.21
C THR A 45 10.98 -2.61 -7.99
N ASN A 46 10.65 -3.68 -7.27
CA ASN A 46 9.28 -4.12 -7.01
C ASN A 46 8.80 -3.70 -5.63
N ALA A 47 7.51 -3.41 -5.55
CA ALA A 47 6.78 -3.15 -4.32
C ALA A 47 5.87 -4.34 -4.01
N HIS A 48 6.04 -4.86 -2.80
CA HIS A 48 5.14 -5.83 -2.21
C HIS A 48 3.96 -5.09 -1.59
N VAL A 49 2.77 -5.33 -2.11
CA VAL A 49 1.54 -4.66 -1.69
C VAL A 49 0.59 -5.68 -1.15
N GLU A 50 0.20 -5.51 0.11
CA GLU A 50 -0.90 -6.25 0.70
C GLU A 50 -2.01 -5.26 0.99
N TYR A 51 -3.20 -5.52 0.48
CA TYR A 51 -4.30 -4.58 0.62
C TYR A 51 -5.61 -5.29 0.93
N LEU A 52 -6.50 -4.55 1.58
CA LEU A 52 -7.89 -4.85 1.82
C LEU A 52 -8.72 -3.79 1.10
N CYS A 53 -9.43 -4.21 0.06
CA CYS A 53 -10.24 -3.30 -0.75
C CYS A 53 -11.37 -2.69 0.09
N PRO A 54 -11.52 -1.36 0.14
CA PRO A 54 -12.61 -0.72 0.89
C PRO A 54 -13.99 -1.02 0.28
N GLN A 55 -14.08 -1.30 -1.02
CA GLN A 55 -15.37 -1.54 -1.68
C GLN A 55 -15.86 -2.98 -1.52
N CYS A 56 -15.05 -3.97 -1.91
CA CYS A 56 -15.45 -5.38 -1.94
C CYS A 56 -14.91 -6.21 -0.78
N LYS A 57 -14.15 -5.59 0.14
CA LYS A 57 -13.47 -6.24 1.28
C LYS A 57 -12.54 -7.40 0.89
N HIS A 58 -12.16 -7.48 -0.39
CA HIS A 58 -11.21 -8.48 -0.84
C HIS A 58 -9.81 -8.14 -0.34
N GLN A 59 -9.16 -9.13 0.28
CA GLN A 59 -7.77 -9.04 0.66
C GLN A 59 -6.93 -9.78 -0.37
N SER A 60 -5.94 -9.11 -0.95
CA SER A 60 -4.99 -9.72 -1.87
C SER A 60 -3.58 -9.20 -1.63
N TYR A 61 -2.62 -9.95 -2.14
CA TYR A 61 -1.22 -9.63 -2.13
C TYR A 61 -0.72 -9.56 -3.59
N LEU A 62 -0.11 -8.44 -3.92
CA LEU A 62 0.36 -8.11 -5.25
C LEU A 62 1.82 -7.72 -5.19
N VAL A 63 2.57 -8.09 -6.23
CA VAL A 63 3.92 -7.58 -6.47
C VAL A 63 3.86 -6.73 -7.73
N LEU A 64 4.12 -5.44 -7.59
CA LEU A 64 4.02 -4.48 -8.68
C LEU A 64 5.29 -3.64 -8.78
N PRO A 65 5.70 -3.21 -9.98
CA PRO A 65 6.84 -2.32 -10.12
C PRO A 65 6.63 -1.03 -9.33
N TRP A 66 7.62 -0.66 -8.52
CA TRP A 66 7.56 0.52 -7.67
C TRP A 66 7.74 1.79 -8.51
N LYS A 67 6.63 2.41 -8.90
CA LYS A 67 6.60 3.73 -9.55
C LYS A 67 5.75 4.70 -8.74
N ARG A 68 6.23 5.94 -8.62
CA ARG A 68 5.52 7.02 -7.91
C ARG A 68 4.81 7.93 -8.93
N PRO A 69 3.57 8.40 -8.68
CA PRO A 69 2.66 8.04 -7.58
C PRO A 69 2.20 6.57 -7.66
N PHE A 70 2.15 5.90 -6.51
CA PHE A 70 1.82 4.48 -6.47
C PHE A 70 0.31 4.29 -6.50
N SER A 71 -0.19 3.63 -7.53
CA SER A 71 -1.61 3.28 -7.63
C SER A 71 -1.76 1.88 -8.17
N PHE A 72 -2.73 1.15 -7.65
CA PHE A 72 -3.05 -0.20 -8.09
C PHE A 72 -4.57 -0.38 -8.17
N ARG A 73 -5.02 -1.37 -8.94
CA ARG A 73 -6.43 -1.74 -9.05
C ARG A 73 -6.68 -3.00 -8.25
N CYS A 74 -7.83 -3.08 -7.59
CA CYS A 74 -8.26 -4.31 -6.95
C CYS A 74 -8.56 -5.35 -8.04
N GLU A 75 -7.99 -6.55 -7.91
CA GLU A 75 -8.19 -7.65 -8.87
C GLU A 75 -9.65 -8.11 -8.94
N LYS A 76 -10.41 -7.96 -7.85
CA LYS A 76 -11.80 -8.44 -7.76
C LYS A 76 -12.82 -7.45 -8.30
N CYS A 77 -12.71 -6.16 -7.96
CA CYS A 77 -13.73 -5.16 -8.32
C CYS A 77 -13.21 -4.02 -9.21
N GLY A 78 -11.92 -4.02 -9.56
CA GLY A 78 -11.31 -2.97 -10.39
C GLY A 78 -11.12 -1.62 -9.67
N PHE A 79 -11.51 -1.49 -8.40
CA PHE A 79 -11.38 -0.23 -7.66
C PHE A 79 -9.93 0.25 -7.63
N ARG A 80 -9.72 1.51 -8.05
CA ARG A 80 -8.39 2.12 -8.11
C ARG A 80 -8.01 2.68 -6.74
N VAL A 81 -7.09 2.02 -6.07
CA VAL A 81 -6.47 2.51 -4.83
C VAL A 81 -5.28 3.38 -5.21
N ASN A 82 -5.35 4.66 -4.85
CA ASN A 82 -4.21 5.56 -4.97
C ASN A 82 -3.54 5.70 -3.61
N VAL A 83 -2.23 5.51 -3.57
CA VAL A 83 -1.39 5.65 -2.38
C VAL A 83 -0.58 6.95 -2.56
N PRO A 84 -1.17 8.14 -2.29
CA PRO A 84 -0.46 9.43 -2.40
C PRO A 84 0.64 9.55 -1.35
N ARG A 85 1.59 10.47 -1.59
CA ARG A 85 2.59 10.84 -0.58
C ARG A 85 1.89 11.49 0.62
N LEU A 86 2.31 11.15 1.84
CA LEU A 86 1.84 11.80 3.07
C LEU A 86 1.97 13.33 2.99
N ARG A 87 3.06 13.82 2.37
CA ARG A 87 3.34 15.26 2.19
C ARG A 87 2.35 15.95 1.24
N ASP A 88 1.84 15.23 0.24
CA ASP A 88 0.83 15.73 -0.70
C ASP A 88 -0.56 15.80 -0.04
N GLU A 89 -0.90 14.85 0.82
CA GLU A 89 -2.14 14.91 1.62
C GLU A 89 -2.16 16.12 2.56
N ILE A 90 -1.04 16.43 3.21
CA ILE A 90 -0.93 17.60 4.11
C ILE A 90 -1.08 18.90 3.34
N LYS A 91 -0.50 19.02 2.14
CA LYS A 91 -0.67 20.20 1.28
C LYS A 91 -2.12 20.38 0.81
N ARG A 92 -2.83 19.29 0.51
CA ARG A 92 -4.26 19.34 0.14
C ARG A 92 -5.15 19.81 1.28
N LYS A 93 -4.89 19.37 2.52
CA LYS A 93 -5.66 19.81 3.70
C LYS A 93 -5.46 21.29 4.07
N LYS A 94 -4.32 21.89 3.72
CA LYS A 94 -4.02 23.31 4.01
C LYS A 94 -4.65 24.32 3.04
N ARG A 95 -5.27 23.87 1.94
CA ARG A 95 -5.80 24.74 0.89
C ARG A 95 -7.34 24.80 0.86
N SER A 96 -8.01 24.20 1.85
CA SER A 96 -9.45 24.30 2.09
C SER A 96 -9.72 25.18 3.31
#